data_AF-A0A2N3GC16-F1
#
_entry.id   AF-A0A2N3GC16-F1
#
_cell.length_a   1.000
_cell.length_b   1.000
_cell.length_c   1.000
_cell.angle_alpha   90.00
_cell.angle_beta   90.00
_cell.angle_gamma   90.00
#
_symmetry.space_group_name_H-M   'P 1'
#
loop_
_entity.id
_entity.type
_entity.pdbx_description
1 polymer ?
#
loop_
_entity_poly.entity_id
_entity_poly.type
_entity_poly.pdbx_seq_one_letter_code
_entity_poly.pdbx_strand_id
1 'polypeptide(L)'
;MHGEIGLGGPLFWVLTAFMYGVGALALFVAIDAHRPKRRVAFGASALKWLWSLPQAVYFVLFAWANVFGFQSNAAATIFVMATPAAFVAQIAYLLRVVYPSPARVAALEGPGAPADDSAAQSGD
;
A
#
# COMPACT_ATOMS: atom_id res chain seq x y z
N MET A 1 0.83 -31.78 30.52
CA MET A 1 1.38 -31.97 29.16
C MET A 1 0.62 -31.04 28.22
N HIS A 2 1.00 -29.76 28.18
CA HIS A 2 0.45 -28.85 27.18
C HIS A 2 1.11 -29.24 25.86
N GLY A 3 0.36 -29.92 25.01
CA GLY A 3 0.82 -30.27 23.67
C GLY A 3 1.20 -28.98 22.97
N GLU A 4 2.50 -28.78 22.79
CA GLU A 4 3.01 -27.82 21.83
C GLU A 4 2.49 -28.30 20.48
N ILE A 5 1.33 -27.79 20.07
CA ILE A 5 0.90 -27.82 18.68
C ILE A 5 1.86 -26.85 18.00
N GLY A 6 3.08 -27.32 17.78
CA GLY A 6 4.03 -26.67 16.91
C GLY A 6 3.33 -26.54 15.58
N LEU A 7 3.02 -25.31 15.20
CA LEU A 7 2.84 -24.94 13.80
C LEU A 7 4.20 -25.14 13.10
N GLY A 8 4.70 -26.37 13.05
CA GLY A 8 5.98 -26.77 12.45
C GLY A 8 5.80 -27.35 11.05
N GLY A 9 4.67 -27.04 10.40
CA GLY A 9 4.27 -27.61 9.11
C GLY A 9 4.21 -26.57 7.99
N PRO A 10 3.81 -26.98 6.77
CA PRO A 10 3.71 -26.09 5.60
C PRO A 10 2.88 -24.82 5.84
N LEU A 11 1.82 -24.92 6.65
CA LEU A 11 0.98 -23.77 7.01
C LEU A 11 1.77 -22.64 7.69
N PHE A 12 2.73 -22.97 8.56
CA PHE A 12 3.57 -21.97 9.20
C PHE A 12 4.45 -21.24 8.19
N TRP A 13 5.02 -21.97 7.22
CA TRP A 13 5.81 -21.36 6.16
C TRP A 13 4.96 -20.44 5.29
N VAL A 14 3.71 -20.84 4.98
CA VAL A 14 2.77 -19.99 4.23
C VAL A 14 2.42 -18.73 5.02
N LEU A 15 2.08 -18.84 6.30
CA LEU A 15 1.74 -17.69 7.14
C LEU A 15 2.94 -16.75 7.34
N THR A 16 4.13 -17.33 7.54
CA THR A 16 5.38 -16.57 7.64
C THR A 16 5.65 -15.84 6.33
N ALA A 17 5.61 -16.53 5.19
CA ALA A 17 5.82 -15.92 3.88
C ALA A 17 4.80 -14.81 3.61
N PHE A 18 3.54 -15.01 3.99
CA PHE A 18 2.50 -13.98 3.90
C PHE A 18 2.82 -12.76 4.78
N MET A 19 3.18 -12.95 6.05
CA MET A 19 3.56 -11.86 6.96
C MET A 19 4.73 -11.05 6.40
N TYR A 20 5.78 -11.71 5.93
CA TYR A 20 6.94 -11.07 5.32
C TYR A 20 6.57 -10.36 4.02
N GLY A 21 5.69 -10.95 3.20
CA GLY A 21 5.15 -10.33 2.00
C GLY A 21 4.40 -9.04 2.29
N VAL A 22 3.51 -9.05 3.30
CA VAL A 22 2.76 -7.85 3.74
C VAL A 22 3.71 -6.79 4.32
N GLY A 23 4.72 -7.20 5.09
CA GLY A 23 5.74 -6.30 5.63
C GLY A 23 6.56 -5.62 4.52
N ALA A 24 7.05 -6.40 3.55
CA ALA A 24 7.78 -5.89 2.40
C ALA A 24 6.89 -4.97 1.53
N LEU A 25 5.63 -5.34 1.34
CA LEU A 25 4.67 -4.54 0.58
C LEU A 25 4.33 -3.22 1.30
N ALA A 26 4.27 -3.21 2.63
CA ALA A 26 4.08 -1.99 3.42
C ALA A 26 5.23 -1.00 3.18
N LEU A 27 6.47 -1.47 3.23
CA LEU A 27 7.64 -0.65 2.93
C LEU A 27 7.61 -0.13 1.49
N PHE A 28 7.29 -1.01 0.53
CA PHE A 28 7.15 -0.63 -0.87
C PHE A 28 6.13 0.49 -1.05
N VAL A 29 4.91 0.33 -0.51
CA VAL A 29 3.82 1.32 -0.62
C VAL A 29 4.23 2.65 0.05
N ALA A 30 4.86 2.58 1.23
CA ALA A 30 5.32 3.77 1.93
C ALA A 30 6.31 4.57 1.08
N ILE A 31 7.32 3.92 0.49
CA ILE A 31 8.32 4.57 -0.38
C ILE A 31 7.68 5.07 -1.69
N ASP A 32 6.87 4.23 -2.31
CA ASP A 32 6.29 4.49 -3.62
C ASP A 32 5.29 5.67 -3.60
N ALA A 33 4.60 5.90 -2.47
CA ALA A 33 3.75 7.07 -2.27
C ALA A 33 4.49 8.42 -2.37
N HIS A 34 5.79 8.44 -2.10
CA HIS A 34 6.61 9.65 -2.21
C HIS A 34 7.24 9.85 -3.60
N ARG A 35 7.06 8.90 -4.54
CA ARG A 35 7.61 9.04 -5.89
C ARG A 35 6.89 10.14 -6.69
N PRO A 36 7.63 10.99 -7.43
CA PRO A 36 7.08 12.15 -8.12
C PRO A 36 6.04 11.78 -9.19
N LYS A 37 6.16 10.61 -9.82
CA LYS A 37 5.23 10.09 -10.83
C LYS A 37 3.81 9.84 -10.29
N ARG A 38 3.61 9.73 -8.97
CA ARG A 38 2.31 9.43 -8.34
C ARG A 38 1.53 10.67 -7.89
N ARG A 39 1.96 11.87 -8.28
CA ARG A 39 1.19 13.12 -8.06
C ARG A 39 -0.23 13.04 -8.65
N VAL A 40 -0.40 12.30 -9.74
CA VAL A 40 -1.67 12.14 -10.45
C VAL A 40 -2.71 11.32 -9.66
N ALA A 41 -2.28 10.26 -8.98
CA ALA A 41 -3.19 9.37 -8.24
C ALA A 41 -3.70 10.00 -6.91
N PHE A 42 -2.86 10.80 -6.25
CA PHE A 42 -3.16 11.33 -4.91
C PHE A 42 -3.71 12.76 -4.92
N GLY A 43 -3.38 13.58 -5.92
CA GLY A 43 -3.69 15.01 -5.88
C GLY A 43 -2.93 15.71 -4.75
N ALA A 44 -3.64 16.51 -3.94
CA ALA A 44 -3.08 17.27 -2.83
C ALA A 44 -2.19 16.45 -1.88
N SER A 45 -1.12 17.08 -1.39
CA SER A 45 -0.08 16.46 -0.54
C SER A 45 -0.63 15.72 0.68
N ALA A 46 -1.70 16.22 1.30
CA ALA A 46 -2.32 15.63 2.49
C ALA A 46 -2.87 14.22 2.26
N LEU A 47 -3.39 13.92 1.05
CA LEU A 47 -3.94 12.60 0.75
C LEU A 47 -2.84 11.54 0.70
N LYS A 48 -1.60 11.91 0.34
CA LYS A 48 -0.47 10.96 0.30
C LYS A 48 -0.13 10.44 1.68
N TRP A 49 -0.13 11.33 2.69
CA TRP A 49 0.16 10.98 4.07
C TRP A 49 -0.89 10.02 4.64
N LEU A 50 -2.16 10.14 4.25
CA LEU A 50 -3.21 9.22 4.68
C LEU A 50 -2.93 7.77 4.25
N TRP A 51 -2.25 7.57 3.12
CA TRP A 51 -1.91 6.24 2.61
C TRP A 51 -0.52 5.76 3.04
N SER A 52 0.47 6.66 3.10
CA SER A 52 1.84 6.29 3.44
C SER A 52 2.05 6.10 4.94
N LEU A 53 1.41 6.93 5.78
CA LEU A 53 1.63 6.91 7.23
C LEU A 53 1.22 5.58 7.86
N PRO A 54 0.03 5.01 7.60
CA PRO A 54 -0.34 3.71 8.18
C PRO A 54 0.60 2.59 7.75
N GLN A 55 1.10 2.63 6.51
CA GLN A 55 2.02 1.62 5.97
C GLN A 55 3.42 1.75 6.57
N ALA A 56 3.91 2.97 6.74
CA ALA A 56 5.17 3.24 7.42
C ALA A 56 5.11 2.79 8.89
N VAL A 57 4.02 3.13 9.60
CA VAL A 57 3.80 2.68 10.99
C VAL A 57 3.74 1.16 11.07
N TYR A 58 2.97 0.51 10.18
CA TYR A 58 2.88 -0.94 10.13
C TYR A 58 4.25 -1.59 9.88
N PHE A 59 5.04 -1.06 8.94
CA PHE A 59 6.39 -1.56 8.66
C PHE A 59 7.33 -1.39 9.87
N VAL A 60 7.28 -0.25 10.57
CA VAL A 60 8.07 -0.04 11.79
C VAL A 60 7.69 -1.07 12.86
N LEU A 61 6.40 -1.33 13.05
CA LEU A 61 5.93 -2.37 13.98
C LEU A 61 6.37 -3.78 13.55
N PHE A 62 6.32 -4.08 12.26
CA PHE A 62 6.81 -5.34 11.70
C PHE A 62 8.31 -5.53 11.95
N ALA A 63 9.12 -4.49 11.68
CA ALA A 63 10.56 -4.52 11.93
C ALA A 63 10.85 -4.67 13.43
N TRP A 64 10.13 -3.93 14.28
CA TRP A 64 10.23 -4.05 15.73
C TRP A 64 9.92 -5.47 16.21
N ALA A 65 8.83 -6.06 15.72
CA ALA A 65 8.42 -7.41 16.04
C ALA A 65 9.49 -8.45 15.69
N ASN A 66 10.21 -8.27 14.58
CA ASN A 66 11.24 -9.22 14.14
C ASN A 66 12.59 -8.99 14.82
N VAL A 67 12.94 -7.75 15.20
CA VAL A 67 14.23 -7.43 15.83
C VAL A 67 14.19 -7.61 17.35
N PHE A 68 13.15 -7.09 17.99
CA PHE A 68 13.04 -7.05 19.45
C PHE A 68 11.97 -7.98 20.01
N GLY A 69 11.03 -8.43 19.16
CA GLY A 69 9.84 -9.14 19.62
C GLY A 69 8.84 -8.22 20.32
N PHE A 70 7.62 -8.72 20.47
CA PHE A 70 6.63 -8.10 21.36
C PHE A 70 6.72 -8.71 22.75
N GLN A 71 6.88 -7.85 23.76
CA GLN A 71 6.88 -8.27 25.18
C GLN A 71 5.48 -8.61 25.70
N SER A 72 4.43 -8.21 24.97
CA SER A 72 3.03 -8.43 25.33
C SER A 72 2.33 -9.31 24.29
N ASN A 73 1.71 -10.40 24.77
CA ASN A 73 0.89 -11.29 23.93
C ASN A 73 -0.30 -10.54 23.31
N ALA A 74 -0.85 -9.55 24.00
CA ALA A 74 -1.93 -8.72 23.47
C ALA A 74 -1.44 -7.88 22.27
N ALA A 75 -0.24 -7.29 22.37
CA ALA A 75 0.35 -6.53 21.27
C ALA A 75 0.64 -7.41 20.05
N ALA A 76 1.19 -8.61 20.27
CA ALA A 76 1.41 -9.58 19.20
C ALA A 76 0.10 -9.99 18.51
N THR A 77 -0.95 -10.26 19.29
CA THR A 77 -2.27 -10.63 18.76
C THR A 77 -2.88 -9.50 17.94
N ILE A 78 -2.84 -8.26 18.44
CA ILE A 78 -3.34 -7.08 17.73
C ILE A 78 -2.58 -6.90 16.41
N PHE A 79 -1.26 -7.07 16.42
CA PHE A 79 -0.43 -6.94 15.22
C PHE A 79 -0.80 -7.98 14.16
N VAL A 80 -0.98 -9.24 14.55
CA VAL A 80 -1.42 -10.31 13.66
C VAL A 80 -2.82 -10.00 13.09
N MET A 81 -3.76 -9.57 13.94
CA MET A 81 -5.12 -9.19 13.51
C MET A 81 -5.15 -7.95 12.61
N ALA A 82 -4.22 -7.01 12.77
CA ALA A 82 -4.09 -5.82 11.93
C ALA A 82 -3.54 -6.15 10.54
N THR A 83 -2.87 -7.30 10.36
CA THR A 83 -2.19 -7.65 9.11
C THR A 83 -3.14 -7.81 7.93
N PRO A 84 -4.27 -8.55 8.03
CA PRO A 84 -5.25 -8.59 6.94
C PRO A 84 -5.76 -7.21 6.55
N ALA A 85 -5.99 -6.32 7.52
CA ALA A 85 -6.42 -4.95 7.25
C ALA A 85 -5.33 -4.13 6.53
N ALA A 86 -4.08 -4.27 6.97
CA ALA A 86 -2.93 -3.66 6.31
C ALA A 86 -2.79 -4.14 4.86
N PHE A 87 -2.94 -5.45 4.62
CA PHE A 87 -2.92 -6.05 3.29
C PHE A 87 -4.03 -5.50 2.40
N VAL A 88 -5.28 -5.45 2.87
CA VAL A 88 -6.40 -4.85 2.12
C VAL A 88 -6.12 -3.39 1.77
N ALA A 89 -5.57 -2.61 2.71
CA ALA A 89 -5.17 -1.23 2.46
C ALA A 89 -4.06 -1.10 1.41
N GLN A 90 -3.09 -2.04 1.38
CA GLN A 90 -2.04 -2.10 0.36
C GLN A 90 -2.62 -2.41 -1.03
N ILE A 91 -3.54 -3.37 -1.13
CA ILE A 91 -4.23 -3.69 -2.39
C ILE A 91 -5.05 -2.48 -2.87
N ALA A 92 -5.80 -1.84 -1.97
CA ALA A 92 -6.56 -0.64 -2.30
C ALA A 92 -5.65 0.50 -2.80
N TYR A 93 -4.49 0.69 -2.18
CA TYR A 93 -3.47 1.62 -2.64
C TYR A 93 -2.98 1.28 -4.05
N LEU A 94 -2.61 0.02 -4.30
CA LEU A 94 -2.10 -0.41 -5.61
C LEU A 94 -3.15 -0.22 -6.70
N LEU A 95 -4.38 -0.67 -6.47
CA LEU A 95 -5.50 -0.49 -7.42
C LEU A 95 -5.72 0.99 -7.74
N ARG A 96 -5.66 1.85 -6.72
CA ARG A 96 -5.81 3.30 -6.91
C ARG A 96 -4.74 3.90 -7.82
N VAL A 97 -3.53 3.38 -7.77
CA VAL A 97 -2.44 3.93 -8.60
C VAL A 97 -2.40 3.28 -9.98
N VAL A 98 -2.72 2.00 -10.09
CA VAL A 98 -2.80 1.32 -11.40
C VAL A 98 -4.01 1.83 -12.20
N TYR A 99 -5.13 2.09 -11.52
CA TYR A 99 -6.37 2.60 -12.11
C TYR A 99 -6.77 3.94 -11.48
N PRO A 100 -6.05 5.04 -11.80
CA PRO A 100 -6.43 6.36 -11.31
C PRO A 100 -7.79 6.78 -11.90
N SER A 101 -8.64 7.37 -11.07
CA SER A 101 -9.97 7.82 -11.51
C SER A 101 -9.88 8.83 -12.66
N PRO A 102 -10.66 8.70 -13.75
CA PRO A 102 -10.64 9.61 -14.90
C PRO A 102 -10.85 11.08 -14.51
N ALA A 103 -11.71 11.34 -13.53
CA ALA A 103 -11.99 12.69 -13.03
C ALA A 103 -10.74 13.37 -12.41
N ARG A 104 -9.80 12.60 -11.86
CA ARG A 104 -8.53 13.14 -11.33
C ARG A 104 -7.50 13.41 -12.42
N VAL A 105 -7.49 12.58 -13.46
CA VAL A 105 -6.63 12.80 -14.63
C VAL A 105 -7.05 14.09 -15.32
N ALA A 106 -8.35 14.28 -15.58
CA ALA A 106 -8.90 15.49 -16.17
C ALA A 106 -8.65 16.76 -15.32
N ALA A 107 -8.71 16.66 -13.98
CA ALA A 107 -8.44 17.79 -13.08
C ALA A 107 -6.97 18.25 -13.09
N LEU A 108 -6.04 17.41 -13.55
CA LEU A 108 -4.62 17.73 -13.65
C LEU A 108 -4.22 18.21 -15.06
N GLU A 109 -4.98 17.84 -16.08
CA GLU A 109 -4.82 18.34 -17.45
C GLU A 109 -5.39 19.75 -17.62
N GLY A 110 -6.24 20.20 -16.69
CA GLY A 110 -6.81 21.55 -16.70
C GLY A 110 -7.80 21.76 -17.87
N PRO A 111 -8.61 22.83 -17.84
CA PRO A 111 -9.55 23.16 -18.93
C PRO A 111 -8.87 23.73 -20.18
N GLY A 112 -7.70 23.20 -20.55
CA GLY A 112 -6.86 23.68 -21.63
C GLY A 112 -6.00 22.60 -22.30
N ALA A 113 -6.40 21.32 -22.21
CA ALA A 113 -5.91 20.34 -23.16
C ALA A 113 -6.22 20.88 -24.57
N PRO A 114 -5.21 21.13 -25.43
CA PRO A 114 -5.48 21.59 -26.78
C PRO A 114 -6.42 20.57 -27.40
N ALA A 115 -7.59 21.05 -27.80
CA ALA A 115 -8.45 20.29 -28.67
C ALA A 115 -7.56 19.81 -29.82
N ASP A 116 -7.62 18.51 -30.05
CA ASP A 116 -6.89 17.81 -31.08
C ASP A 116 -7.13 18.51 -32.43
N ASP A 117 -6.24 19.43 -32.82
CA ASP A 117 -6.25 20.17 -34.10
C ASP A 117 -6.00 19.25 -35.31
N SER A 118 -5.98 17.93 -35.09
CA SER A 118 -5.88 16.91 -36.13
C SER A 118 -7.12 16.82 -37.04
N ALA A 119 -8.22 17.51 -36.72
CA ALA A 119 -9.44 17.52 -37.54
C ALA A 119 -9.55 18.71 -38.53
N ALA A 120 -8.60 19.66 -38.52
CA ALA A 120 -8.67 20.87 -39.35
C ALA A 120 -7.68 20.88 -40.54
N GLN A 121 -6.93 19.79 -40.78
CA GLN A 121 -5.99 19.66 -41.91
C GLN A 121 -6.40 18.62 -42.96
N SER A 122 -7.70 18.50 -43.26
CA SER A 122 -8.13 18.03 -44.58
C SER A 122 -8.66 19.24 -45.35
N GLY A 123 -7.74 20.12 -45.72
CA GLY A 123 -7.98 21.21 -46.66
C GLY A 123 -8.13 20.68 -48.09
N ASP A 124 -8.95 21.44 -48.82
CA ASP A 124 -8.91 21.76 -50.25
C ASP A 124 -8.90 20.64 -51.31
#